data_AF-A0A7X3RI39-F1
#
_entry.id   AF-A0A7X3RI39-F1
#
_cell.length_a   1.000
_cell.length_b   1.000
_cell.length_c   1.000
_cell.angle_alpha   90.00
_cell.angle_beta   90.00
_cell.angle_gamma   90.00
#
_symmetry.space_group_name_H-M   'P 1'
#
loop_
_entity.id
_entity.type
_entity.pdbx_description
1 polymer ?
#
loop_
_entity_poly.entity_id
_entity_poly.type
_entity_poly.pdbx_seq_one_letter_code
_entity_poly.pdbx_strand_id
1 'polypeptide(L)'
;MQNVDPYVVNQIAMSLFGDRYIIIYGNTIQFHNHCYHVRCIDTPGHAYQGFYYLEDANTGLAMLNDVDFAPPGSYGAIFDSQTGRIVGCETVPNQ
;
A
#
# COMPACT_ATOMS: atom_id res chain seq x y z
N MET A 1 -1.32 -2.49 16.37
CA MET A 1 -1.92 -2.13 15.08
C MET A 1 -2.31 -0.67 15.15
N GLN A 2 -1.69 0.20 14.35
CA GLN A 2 -2.26 1.53 14.10
C GLN A 2 -3.65 1.33 13.49
N ASN A 3 -4.66 2.03 14.02
CA ASN A 3 -5.96 2.10 13.37
C ASN A 3 -5.81 2.97 12.13
N VAL A 4 -5.60 2.34 10.97
CA VAL A 4 -5.71 3.03 9.68
C VAL A 4 -7.18 3.35 9.47
N ASP A 5 -7.48 4.59 9.12
CA ASP A 5 -8.85 5.03 8.84
C ASP A 5 -9.45 4.16 7.71
N PRO A 6 -10.59 3.47 7.95
CA PRO A 6 -11.25 2.67 6.92
C PRO A 6 -11.55 3.44 5.63
N TYR A 7 -11.82 4.75 5.73
CA TYR A 7 -11.99 5.61 4.57
C TYR A 7 -10.73 5.66 3.72
N VAL A 8 -9.56 5.84 4.34
CA VAL A 8 -8.27 5.89 3.62
C VAL A 8 -7.93 4.54 3.00
N VAL A 9 -8.20 3.43 3.71
CA VAL A 9 -8.03 2.08 3.14
C VAL A 9 -8.86 1.91 1.87
N ASN A 10 -10.11 2.38 1.88
CA ASN A 10 -10.97 2.36 0.70
C ASN A 10 -10.39 3.22 -0.44
N GLN A 11 -9.94 4.44 -0.16
CA GLN A 11 -9.33 5.31 -1.17
C GLN A 11 -8.04 4.73 -1.77
N ILE A 12 -7.22 4.05 -0.97
CA ILE A 12 -6.03 3.33 -1.46
C ILE A 12 -6.44 2.25 -2.45
N ALA A 13 -7.42 1.43 -2.08
CA ALA A 13 -7.90 0.35 -2.93
C ALA A 13 -8.45 0.91 -4.26
N MET A 14 -9.24 1.98 -4.21
CA MET A 14 -9.77 2.64 -5.40
C MET A 14 -8.66 3.26 -6.27
N SER A 15 -7.63 3.86 -5.65
CA SER A 15 -6.54 4.52 -6.39
C SER A 15 -5.68 3.53 -7.18
N LEU A 16 -5.50 2.31 -6.67
CA LEU A 16 -4.68 1.28 -7.32
C LEU A 16 -5.50 0.32 -8.19
N PHE A 17 -6.66 -0.12 -7.68
CA PHE A 17 -7.47 -1.15 -8.31
C PHE A 17 -8.66 -0.59 -9.11
N GLY A 18 -9.00 0.69 -8.97
CA GLY A 18 -10.16 1.28 -9.64
C GLY A 18 -11.47 0.58 -9.26
N ASP A 19 -12.40 0.44 -10.21
CA ASP A 19 -13.74 -0.11 -9.98
C ASP A 19 -13.81 -1.65 -9.96
N ARG A 20 -12.67 -2.33 -9.80
CA ARG A 20 -12.62 -3.80 -9.79
C ARG A 20 -13.20 -4.37 -8.51
N TYR A 21 -13.60 -5.64 -8.56
CA TYR A 21 -14.10 -6.34 -7.38
C TYR A 21 -12.98 -6.51 -6.34
N ILE A 22 -13.13 -5.81 -5.22
CA ILE A 22 -12.23 -5.80 -4.08
C ILE A 22 -13.03 -6.07 -2.81
N ILE A 23 -12.42 -6.76 -1.85
CA ILE A 23 -12.97 -6.94 -0.50
C ILE A 23 -12.08 -6.19 0.48
N ILE A 24 -12.66 -5.36 1.34
CA ILE A 24 -11.92 -4.62 2.36
C ILE A 24 -12.35 -5.09 3.74
N TYR A 25 -11.39 -5.47 4.57
CA TYR A 25 -11.61 -5.85 5.96
C TYR A 25 -10.53 -5.24 6.86
N GLY A 26 -10.92 -4.21 7.63
CA GLY A 26 -9.98 -3.43 8.43
C GLY A 26 -8.93 -2.76 7.55
N ASN A 27 -7.64 -3.03 7.81
CA ASN A 27 -6.53 -2.55 6.99
C ASN A 27 -6.09 -3.56 5.90
N THR A 28 -6.90 -4.59 5.62
CA THR A 28 -6.63 -5.58 4.58
C THR A 28 -7.50 -5.34 3.36
N ILE A 29 -6.88 -5.37 2.19
CA ILE A 29 -7.55 -5.34 0.89
C ILE A 29 -7.30 -6.68 0.21
N GLN A 30 -8.35 -7.39 -0.17
CA GLN A 30 -8.27 -8.59 -0.97
C GLN A 30 -8.63 -8.25 -2.43
N PHE A 31 -7.73 -8.58 -3.34
CA PHE A 31 -7.92 -8.45 -4.77
C PHE A 31 -7.42 -9.74 -5.46
N HIS A 32 -8.29 -10.35 -6.28
CA HIS A 32 -8.12 -11.72 -6.76
C HIS A 32 -7.81 -12.71 -5.62
N ASN A 33 -6.69 -13.42 -5.70
CA ASN A 33 -6.25 -14.42 -4.72
C ASN A 33 -5.20 -13.88 -3.73
N HIS A 34 -5.03 -12.56 -3.67
CA HIS A 34 -4.04 -11.90 -2.83
C HIS A 34 -4.72 -11.06 -1.75
N CYS A 35 -4.11 -11.08 -0.56
CA CYS A 35 -4.46 -10.19 0.54
C CYS A 35 -3.30 -9.20 0.72
N TYR A 36 -3.62 -7.92 0.73
CA TYR A 36 -2.67 -6.84 0.91
C TYR A 36 -2.96 -6.12 2.21
N HIS A 37 -1.94 -5.88 3.02
CA HIS A 37 -2.03 -5.06 4.21
C HIS A 37 -1.63 -3.62 3.87
N VAL A 38 -2.46 -2.66 4.26
CA VAL A 38 -2.07 -1.25 4.30
C VAL A 38 -1.08 -1.08 5.44
N ARG A 39 0.15 -0.65 5.11
CA ARG A 39 1.28 -0.46 6.02
C ARG A 39 1.76 0.98 6.00
N CYS A 40 2.20 1.48 7.15
CA CYS A 40 2.83 2.79 7.28
C CYS A 40 4.32 2.71 6.93
N ILE A 41 4.82 3.72 6.23
CA ILE A 41 6.25 3.94 6.03
C ILE A 41 6.78 4.61 7.29
N ASP A 42 7.36 3.81 8.19
CA ASP A 42 7.89 4.29 9.48
C ASP A 42 9.41 4.54 9.46
N THR A 43 10.07 4.39 8.31
CA THR A 43 11.52 4.60 8.18
C THR A 43 11.90 6.05 8.48
N PRO A 44 12.72 6.33 9.51
CA PRO A 44 13.05 7.68 9.92
C PRO A 44 13.79 8.45 8.83
N GLY A 45 13.33 9.68 8.55
CA GLY A 45 13.97 10.55 7.55
C GLY A 45 13.66 10.19 6.10
N HIS A 46 12.81 9.17 5.88
CA HIS A 46 12.32 8.85 4.55
C HIS A 46 11.43 9.97 4.00
N ALA A 47 11.54 10.26 2.69
CA ALA A 47 10.76 11.34 2.06
C ALA A 47 9.25 11.16 2.22
N TYR A 48 8.80 9.92 2.32
CA TYR A 48 7.40 9.54 2.51
C TYR A 48 7.11 8.97 3.90
N GLN A 49 7.90 9.33 4.92
CA GLN A 49 7.61 8.91 6.30
C GLN A 49 6.18 9.31 6.70
N GLY A 50 5.40 8.36 7.21
CA GLY A 50 3.99 8.54 7.58
C GLY A 50 2.98 8.34 6.45
N PHE A 51 3.43 8.02 5.23
CA PHE A 51 2.58 7.61 4.11
C PHE A 51 2.33 6.11 4.15
N TYR A 52 1.42 5.63 3.30
CA TYR A 52 1.06 4.21 3.23
C TYR A 52 1.62 3.51 2.00
N TYR A 53 1.78 2.19 2.12
CA TYR A 53 2.02 1.27 1.00
C TYR A 53 1.20 -0.01 1.19
N LEU A 54 1.07 -0.81 0.13
CA LEU A 54 0.42 -2.12 0.18
C LEU A 54 1.46 -3.24 0.21
N GLU A 55 1.42 -4.07 1.24
CA GLU A 55 2.28 -5.24 1.41
C GLU A 55 1.47 -6.51 1.17
N ASP A 56 1.89 -7.37 0.24
CA ASP A 56 1.25 -8.67 0.04
C ASP A 56 1.52 -9.60 1.24
N ALA A 57 0.45 -10.17 1.78
CA ALA A 57 0.49 -10.96 3.00
C ALA A 57 1.27 -12.29 2.85
N ASN A 58 1.43 -12.80 1.63
CA ASN A 58 2.10 -14.07 1.37
C ASN A 58 3.60 -13.89 1.15
N THR A 59 3.99 -12.83 0.44
CA THR A 59 5.36 -12.59 -0.02
C THR A 59 6.10 -11.53 0.78
N GLY A 60 5.37 -10.64 1.47
CA GLY A 60 5.94 -9.47 2.14
C GLY A 60 6.46 -8.40 1.17
N LEU A 61 6.18 -8.53 -0.13
CA LEU A 61 6.60 -7.56 -1.14
C LEU A 61 5.60 -6.42 -1.23
N ALA A 62 6.11 -5.22 -1.47
CA ALA A 62 5.27 -4.06 -1.70
C ALA A 62 4.70 -4.07 -3.13
N MET A 63 3.44 -3.68 -3.25
CA MET A 63 2.75 -3.56 -4.52
C MET A 63 3.21 -2.31 -5.27
N LEU A 64 3.65 -2.46 -6.52
CA LEU A 64 4.09 -1.34 -7.35
C LEU A 64 2.95 -0.78 -8.23
N ASN A 65 2.16 -1.68 -8.79
CA ASN A 65 0.97 -1.40 -9.58
C ASN A 65 0.08 -2.65 -9.56
N ASP A 66 -1.10 -2.64 -10.15
CA ASP A 66 -2.07 -3.75 -10.09
C ASP A 66 -1.63 -5.13 -10.61
N VAL A 67 -0.40 -5.27 -11.15
CA VAL A 67 0.18 -6.52 -11.64
C VAL A 67 1.61 -6.80 -11.15
N ASP A 68 2.37 -5.78 -10.74
CA ASP A 68 3.80 -5.88 -10.41
C ASP A 68 4.10 -5.61 -8.93
N PHE A 69 5.16 -6.25 -8.43
CA PHE A 69 5.72 -6.05 -7.10
C PHE A 69 7.05 -5.29 -7.16
N ALA A 70 7.29 -4.46 -6.15
CA ALA A 70 8.58 -3.83 -5.93
C ALA A 70 9.60 -4.85 -5.37
N PRO A 71 10.91 -4.61 -5.57
CA PRO A 71 11.95 -5.42 -4.95
C PRO A 71 11.86 -5.44 -3.41
N PRO A 72 12.35 -6.51 -2.76
CA PRO A 72 12.41 -6.58 -1.30
C PRO A 72 13.10 -5.35 -0.69
N GLY A 73 12.50 -4.78 0.37
CA GLY A 73 13.04 -3.60 1.06
C GLY A 73 12.63 -2.26 0.44
N SER A 74 11.78 -2.27 -0.59
CA SER A 74 11.19 -1.05 -1.17
C SER A 74 9.70 -0.95 -0.91
N TYR A 75 9.12 0.25 -1.03
CA TYR A 75 7.72 0.53 -0.72
C TYR A 75 6.73 0.50 -1.90
N GLY A 76 7.17 0.30 -3.14
CA GLY A 76 6.26 0.21 -4.28
C GLY A 76 5.43 1.50 -4.47
N ALA A 77 4.14 1.38 -4.75
CA ALA A 77 3.23 2.52 -4.81
C ALA A 77 3.03 3.13 -3.42
N ILE A 78 3.20 4.45 -3.34
CA ILE A 78 3.11 5.20 -2.10
C ILE A 78 1.83 6.04 -2.11
N PHE A 79 1.04 5.87 -1.06
CA PHE A 79 -0.27 6.47 -0.90
C PHE A 79 -0.25 7.54 0.18
N ASP A 80 -0.84 8.69 -0.14
CA ASP A 80 -1.08 9.77 0.81
C ASP A 80 -1.93 9.29 1.99
N SER A 81 -1.48 9.59 3.21
CA SER A 81 -2.11 9.07 4.43
C SER A 81 -3.45 9.72 4.78
N GLN A 82 -3.83 10.80 4.10
CA GLN A 82 -5.11 11.49 4.31
C GLN A 82 -6.11 11.20 3.18
N THR A 83 -5.62 11.09 1.96
CA THR A 83 -6.45 11.00 0.75
C THR A 83 -6.41 9.64 0.08
N GLY A 84 -5.46 8.77 0.42
CA GLY A 84 -5.26 7.47 -0.21
C GLY A 84 -4.81 7.53 -1.67
N ARG A 85 -4.49 8.71 -2.20
CA ARG A 85 -4.03 8.89 -3.58
C ARG A 85 -2.58 8.45 -3.72
N ILE A 86 -2.24 7.90 -4.89
CA ILE A 86 -0.85 7.62 -5.24
C ILE A 86 -0.10 8.95 -5.41
N VAL A 87 0.95 9.16 -4.63
CA VAL A 87 1.79 10.37 -4.68
C VAL A 87 3.21 10.10 -5.14
N GLY A 88 3.61 8.83 -5.17
CA GLY A 88 4.94 8.42 -5.59
C GLY A 88 5.03 6.92 -5.77
N CYS A 89 6.20 6.50 -6.23
CA CYS A 89 6.58 5.10 -6.25
C CYS A 89 8.04 4.95 -5.83
N GLU A 90 8.35 3.82 -5.24
CA GLU A 90 9.70 3.42 -4.86
C GLU A 90 9.95 2.01 -5.39
N THR A 91 11.03 1.88 -6.16
CA THR A 91 11.45 0.61 -6.78
C THR A 91 12.88 0.22 -6.40
N VAL A 92 13.53 1.03 -5.58
CA VAL A 92 14.91 0.82 -5.11
C VAL A 92 14.85 0.77 -3.58
N PRO A 93 15.42 -0.26 -2.93
CA PRO A 93 15.40 -0.36 -1.47
C PRO A 93 16.07 0.83 -0.80
N ASN A 94 15.51 1.30 0.31
CA ASN A 94 16.15 2.30 1.16
C ASN A 94 17.45 1.74 1.74
N GLN A 95 18.55 2.50 1.64
CA GLN A 95 19.85 2.19 2.26
C GLN A 95 19.88 2.57 3.74
#